data_AF-A0A934ZQ80-F1
#
_entry.id   AF-A0A934ZQ80-F1
#
_cell.length_a   1.000
_cell.length_b   1.000
_cell.length_c   1.000
_cell.angle_alpha   90.00
_cell.angle_beta   90.00
_cell.angle_gamma   90.00
#
_symmetry.space_group_name_H-M   'P 1'
#
loop_
_entity.id
_entity.type
_entity.pdbx_description
1 polymer ?
#
loop_
_entity_poly.entity_id
_entity_poly.type
_entity_poly.pdbx_seq_one_letter_code
_entity_poly.pdbx_strand_id
1 'polypeptide(L)'
;MASSANAHEEDSTQARDFADGPARRSPAAPARGAVRRRRPRCCKPALLALDAAGRQRLLDGLEAPTRDALTLALTPPSKGAESGRAGRRKVEQEWEKLWARWDEIVTASGDEEGEYVHQDHAWDTPYADRGSVTDDLDEVAKQLRALMPAVIAADLAPDLRFTEILEDLDDELGAGLPDWIGSPDGDDYHLGPEATRLFLEWDWAMEEASGVSPKAFLDAWLEVEGRMAQVRLDTASVEGFRPARRSSRRPRA
;
A
#
# COMPACT_ATOMS: atom_id res chain seq x y z
N MET A 1 -56.22 -40.22 3.95
CA MET A 1 -56.85 -39.78 2.69
C MET A 1 -56.51 -38.29 2.55
N ALA A 2 -55.70 -37.76 1.62
CA ALA A 2 -54.98 -38.21 0.44
C ALA A 2 -53.58 -37.51 0.47
N SER A 3 -52.44 -38.14 0.15
CA SER A 3 -51.89 -38.54 -1.16
C SER A 3 -51.45 -37.37 -2.06
N SER A 4 -50.12 -37.20 -2.11
CA SER A 4 -49.20 -36.92 -3.24
C SER A 4 -49.55 -35.95 -4.38
N ALA A 5 -48.59 -35.11 -4.78
CA ALA A 5 -47.88 -35.23 -6.07
C ALA A 5 -46.77 -34.16 -6.26
N ASN A 6 -45.59 -34.66 -6.64
CA ASN A 6 -44.45 -33.94 -7.22
C ASN A 6 -44.79 -33.33 -8.60
N ALA A 7 -44.05 -32.30 -9.01
CA ALA A 7 -43.60 -32.14 -10.39
C ALA A 7 -42.29 -31.33 -10.44
N HIS A 8 -41.30 -31.93 -11.09
CA HIS A 8 -39.92 -31.55 -11.34
C HIS A 8 -39.73 -31.79 -12.84
N GLU A 9 -39.27 -30.79 -13.60
CA GLU A 9 -38.82 -30.84 -15.01
C GLU A 9 -38.15 -29.47 -15.25
N GLU A 10 -36.83 -29.30 -15.27
CA GLU A 10 -35.81 -29.71 -16.26
C GLU A 10 -36.06 -29.22 -17.69
N ASP A 11 -35.26 -28.25 -18.15
CA ASP A 11 -34.52 -28.23 -19.44
C ASP A 11 -33.69 -26.90 -19.49
N SER A 12 -32.37 -26.89 -19.29
CA SER A 12 -31.30 -27.06 -20.31
C SER A 12 -31.65 -26.37 -21.65
N THR A 13 -30.83 -25.48 -22.22
CA THR A 13 -29.69 -25.88 -23.08
C THR A 13 -29.13 -24.61 -23.79
N GLN A 14 -27.82 -24.31 -23.59
CA GLN A 14 -26.78 -24.02 -24.64
C GLN A 14 -26.95 -22.78 -25.56
N ALA A 15 -25.95 -22.09 -26.13
CA ALA A 15 -24.48 -22.10 -26.24
C ALA A 15 -24.06 -20.66 -26.67
N ARG A 16 -22.99 -20.06 -26.16
CA ARG A 16 -21.60 -20.06 -26.69
C ARG A 16 -21.49 -20.08 -28.22
N ASP A 17 -21.19 -18.92 -28.80
CA ASP A 17 -20.50 -18.82 -30.09
C ASP A 17 -19.18 -18.06 -29.91
N PHE A 18 -18.11 -18.80 -30.17
CA PHE A 18 -16.71 -18.39 -30.24
C PHE A 18 -16.28 -18.65 -31.70
N ALA A 19 -15.86 -17.63 -32.43
CA ALA A 19 -15.13 -17.74 -33.70
C ALA A 19 -14.34 -16.42 -33.89
N ASP A 20 -13.03 -16.36 -33.67
CA ASP A 20 -11.88 -16.94 -34.41
C ASP A 20 -11.34 -16.02 -35.53
N GLY A 21 -10.16 -15.44 -35.25
CA GLY A 21 -9.04 -15.15 -36.18
C GLY A 21 -9.05 -13.86 -37.03
N PRO A 22 -7.90 -13.44 -37.63
CA PRO A 22 -6.50 -13.71 -37.28
C PRO A 22 -5.58 -12.47 -37.29
N ALA A 23 -4.36 -12.70 -36.79
CA ALA A 23 -3.19 -11.82 -36.75
C ALA A 23 -2.87 -11.06 -38.06
N ARG A 24 -2.48 -9.77 -37.92
CA ARG A 24 -1.74 -9.02 -38.95
C ARG A 24 -0.44 -8.45 -38.40
N ARG A 25 0.62 -9.05 -38.93
CA ARG A 25 2.03 -8.65 -39.04
C ARG A 25 2.33 -7.16 -38.89
N SER A 26 3.31 -6.89 -38.04
CA SER A 26 4.17 -5.70 -38.09
C SER A 26 4.86 -5.53 -39.45
N PRO A 27 5.12 -4.28 -39.84
CA PRO A 27 6.31 -3.94 -40.61
C PRO A 27 7.25 -3.04 -39.80
N ALA A 28 8.54 -3.26 -40.05
CA ALA A 28 9.69 -2.63 -39.43
C ALA A 28 9.75 -1.09 -39.61
N ALA A 29 10.52 -0.51 -38.69
CA ALA A 29 10.90 0.89 -38.56
C ALA A 29 11.46 1.56 -39.83
N PRO A 30 11.51 2.90 -39.82
CA PRO A 30 12.77 3.56 -40.12
C PRO A 30 13.24 4.46 -38.97
N ALA A 31 14.52 4.28 -38.65
CA ALA A 31 15.32 5.13 -37.78
C ALA A 31 15.31 6.60 -38.22
N ARG A 32 15.18 7.53 -37.27
CA ARG A 32 15.60 8.93 -37.41
C ARG A 32 15.82 9.57 -36.04
N GLY A 33 17.06 10.01 -35.80
CA GLY A 33 17.33 11.16 -34.94
C GLY A 33 17.68 10.87 -33.48
N ALA A 34 18.80 10.20 -33.23
CA ALA A 34 19.48 10.31 -31.93
C ALA A 34 19.97 11.76 -31.73
N VAL A 35 19.14 12.61 -31.12
CA VAL A 35 19.61 13.85 -30.49
C VAL A 35 20.49 13.42 -29.32
N ARG A 36 21.80 13.41 -29.56
CA ARG A 36 22.81 13.27 -28.52
C ARG A 36 22.61 14.38 -27.49
N ARG A 37 21.81 14.11 -26.45
CA ARG A 37 21.91 14.86 -25.19
C ARG A 37 23.32 14.64 -24.67
N ARG A 38 24.20 15.60 -24.92
CA ARG A 38 25.51 15.66 -24.29
C ARG A 38 25.25 15.67 -22.78
N ARG A 39 25.52 14.54 -22.13
CA ARG A 39 25.62 14.49 -20.66
C ARG A 39 26.63 15.58 -20.27
N PRO A 40 26.31 16.51 -19.35
CA PRO A 40 27.32 17.39 -18.80
C PRO A 40 28.40 16.49 -18.21
N ARG A 41 29.59 16.53 -18.81
CA ARG A 41 30.76 15.83 -18.27
C ARG A 41 30.91 16.35 -16.85
N CYS A 42 30.71 15.47 -15.88
CA CYS A 42 30.76 15.82 -14.48
C CYS A 42 32.21 16.27 -14.18
N CYS A 43 32.44 17.58 -14.05
CA CYS A 43 33.74 18.15 -13.71
C CYS A 43 34.15 17.90 -12.24
N LYS A 44 33.39 17.09 -11.49
CA LYS A 44 33.67 16.76 -10.09
C LYS A 44 35.11 16.28 -9.83
N PRO A 45 35.75 15.45 -10.67
CA PRO A 45 37.13 15.02 -10.42
C PRO A 45 38.15 16.17 -10.53
N ALA A 46 37.93 17.11 -11.45
CA ALA A 46 38.84 18.24 -11.66
C ALA A 46 38.72 19.31 -10.57
N LEU A 47 37.52 19.50 -10.03
CA LEU A 47 37.26 20.45 -8.93
C LEU A 47 37.77 19.94 -7.58
N LEU A 48 37.76 18.63 -7.35
CA LEU A 48 38.31 18.01 -6.14
C LEU A 48 39.85 17.95 -6.13
N ALA A 49 40.49 18.11 -7.30
CA ALA A 49 41.95 18.18 -7.43
C ALA A 49 42.53 19.56 -7.10
N LEU A 50 41.70 20.60 -7.01
CA LEU A 50 42.12 21.94 -6.57
C LEU A 50 42.29 21.94 -5.05
N ASP A 51 43.35 22.57 -4.55
CA ASP A 51 43.51 22.83 -3.11
C ASP A 51 42.48 23.87 -2.61
N ALA A 52 42.43 24.08 -1.29
CA ALA A 52 41.46 25.00 -0.69
C ALA A 52 41.59 26.43 -1.25
N ALA A 53 42.81 26.89 -1.55
CA ALA A 53 43.06 28.20 -2.13
C ALA A 53 42.62 28.29 -3.60
N GLY A 54 42.81 27.23 -4.39
CA GLY A 54 42.37 27.13 -5.77
C GLY A 54 40.84 27.10 -5.90
N ARG A 55 40.15 26.43 -4.98
CA ARG A 55 38.68 26.45 -4.91
C ARG A 55 38.15 27.83 -4.56
N GLN A 56 38.76 28.54 -3.61
CA GLN A 56 38.32 29.88 -3.25
C GLN A 56 38.49 30.88 -4.40
N ARG A 57 39.62 30.86 -5.11
CA ARG A 57 39.84 31.71 -6.29
C ARG A 57 38.84 31.46 -7.41
N LEU A 58 38.43 30.20 -7.60
CA LEU A 58 37.38 29.85 -8.57
C LEU A 58 36.02 30.40 -8.14
N LEU A 59 35.67 30.27 -6.86
CA LEU A 59 34.42 30.77 -6.30
C LEU A 59 34.34 32.30 -6.36
N ASP A 60 35.42 33.00 -6.08
CA ASP A 60 35.48 34.47 -6.11
C ASP A 60 35.23 35.04 -7.54
N GLY A 61 35.59 34.28 -8.58
CA GLY A 61 35.37 34.65 -9.99
C GLY A 61 33.98 34.31 -10.54
N LEU A 62 33.10 33.67 -9.76
CA LEU A 62 31.76 33.26 -10.20
C LEU A 62 30.69 34.21 -9.68
N GLU A 63 29.60 34.37 -10.44
CA GLU A 63 28.41 35.09 -10.00
C GLU A 63 27.75 34.40 -8.80
N ALA A 64 27.17 35.19 -7.89
CA ALA A 64 26.60 34.72 -6.62
C ALA A 64 25.75 33.44 -6.71
N PRO A 65 24.74 33.32 -7.60
CA PRO A 65 23.93 32.10 -7.68
C PRO A 65 24.72 30.85 -8.12
N THR A 66 25.75 31.03 -8.95
CA THR A 66 26.61 29.92 -9.42
C THR A 66 27.63 29.53 -8.35
N ARG A 67 28.13 30.50 -7.61
CA ARG A 67 29.01 30.31 -6.45
C ARG A 67 28.28 29.53 -5.34
N ASP A 68 27.04 29.86 -5.05
CA ASP A 68 26.24 29.20 -4.01
C ASP A 68 25.94 27.75 -4.39
N ALA A 69 25.54 27.51 -5.64
CA ALA A 69 25.30 26.15 -6.15
C ALA A 69 26.57 25.28 -6.12
N LEU A 70 27.73 25.84 -6.47
CA LEU A 70 29.01 25.12 -6.42
C LEU A 70 29.51 24.90 -4.99
N THR A 71 29.31 25.87 -4.10
CA THR A 71 29.63 25.72 -2.66
C THR A 71 28.81 24.59 -2.04
N LEU A 72 27.51 24.54 -2.35
CA LEU A 72 26.63 23.45 -1.91
C LEU A 72 27.06 22.09 -2.47
N ALA A 73 27.46 22.03 -3.74
CA ALA A 73 27.89 20.79 -4.39
C ALA A 73 29.27 20.27 -3.94
N LEU A 74 30.13 21.16 -3.43
CA LEU A 74 31.49 20.85 -2.95
C LEU A 74 31.57 20.61 -1.45
N THR A 75 30.52 20.97 -0.69
CA THR A 75 30.44 20.67 0.73
C THR A 75 30.12 19.17 0.88
N PRO A 76 30.99 18.35 1.49
CA PRO A 76 30.65 16.96 1.74
C PRO A 76 29.41 16.90 2.65
N PRO A 77 28.47 15.96 2.42
CA PRO A 77 27.36 15.78 3.34
C PRO A 77 27.95 15.56 4.73
N SER A 78 27.54 16.38 5.70
CA SER A 78 27.98 16.19 7.08
C SER A 78 27.61 14.76 7.51
N LYS A 79 28.39 14.16 8.41
CA LYS A 79 28.20 12.79 8.92
C LYS A 79 26.75 12.52 9.41
N GLY A 80 26.00 13.58 9.75
CA GLY A 80 24.58 13.52 10.12
C GLY A 80 23.61 13.30 8.94
N ALA A 81 23.95 13.73 7.73
CA ALA A 81 23.14 13.51 6.53
C ALA A 81 23.24 12.05 6.01
N GLU A 82 24.40 11.41 6.18
CA GLU A 82 24.56 9.98 5.85
C GLU A 82 23.86 9.08 6.86
N SER A 83 23.93 9.39 8.16
CA SER A 83 23.15 8.67 9.18
C SER A 83 21.64 8.86 9.01
N GLY A 84 21.19 10.06 8.62
CA GLY A 84 19.79 10.33 8.30
C GLY A 84 19.30 9.58 7.06
N ARG A 85 20.12 9.50 5.99
CA ARG A 85 19.80 8.73 4.78
C ARG A 85 19.81 7.22 5.02
N ALA A 86 20.74 6.72 5.84
CA ALA A 86 20.77 5.31 6.24
C ALA A 86 19.54 4.95 7.10
N GLY A 87 19.13 5.84 8.01
CA GLY A 87 17.90 5.69 8.79
C GLY A 87 16.64 5.67 7.93
N ARG A 88 16.51 6.61 6.98
CA ARG A 88 15.38 6.66 6.02
C ARG A 88 15.26 5.37 5.20
N ARG A 89 16.37 4.89 4.62
CA ARG A 89 16.39 3.65 3.84
C ARG A 89 16.00 2.43 4.66
N LYS A 90 16.37 2.39 5.94
CA LYS A 90 15.97 1.30 6.82
C LYS A 90 14.46 1.32 7.08
N VAL A 91 13.89 2.50 7.33
CA VAL A 91 12.44 2.65 7.51
C VAL A 91 11.67 2.24 6.25
N GLU A 92 12.14 2.67 5.08
CA GLU A 92 11.59 2.28 3.77
C GLU A 92 11.61 0.76 3.56
N GLN A 93 12.75 0.10 3.82
CA GLN A 93 12.87 -1.36 3.69
C GLN A 93 11.95 -2.13 4.64
N GLU A 94 11.86 -1.72 5.91
CA GLU A 94 10.96 -2.39 6.86
C GLU A 94 9.49 -2.15 6.49
N TRP A 95 9.15 -0.96 5.97
CA TRP A 95 7.80 -0.65 5.49
C TRP A 95 7.40 -1.51 4.29
N GLU A 96 8.26 -1.57 3.26
CA GLU A 96 8.06 -2.42 2.08
C GLU A 96 7.93 -3.89 2.46
N LYS A 97 8.78 -4.37 3.38
CA LYS A 97 8.74 -5.75 3.86
C LYS A 97 7.42 -6.09 4.56
N LEU A 98 6.91 -5.17 5.38
CA LEU A 98 5.65 -5.40 6.09
C LEU A 98 4.46 -5.41 5.12
N TRP A 99 4.45 -4.54 4.12
CA TRP A 99 3.44 -4.56 3.06
C TRP A 99 3.52 -5.81 2.18
N ALA A 100 4.73 -6.27 1.85
CA ALA A 100 4.89 -7.55 1.14
C ALA A 100 4.31 -8.72 1.96
N ARG A 101 4.50 -8.72 3.28
CA ARG A 101 3.90 -9.73 4.15
C ARG A 101 2.37 -9.61 4.22
N TRP A 102 1.84 -8.39 4.24
CA TRP A 102 0.40 -8.15 4.16
C TRP A 102 -0.18 -8.77 2.88
N ASP A 103 0.43 -8.45 1.73
CA ASP A 103 0.06 -8.97 0.41
C ASP A 103 0.16 -10.51 0.32
N GLU A 104 1.19 -11.11 0.92
CA GLU A 104 1.34 -12.56 1.04
C GLU A 104 0.16 -13.20 1.79
N ILE A 105 -0.28 -12.62 2.91
CA ILE A 105 -1.42 -13.12 3.69
C ILE A 105 -2.71 -13.03 2.88
N VAL A 106 -2.98 -11.89 2.25
CA VAL A 106 -4.18 -11.69 1.43
C VAL A 106 -4.20 -12.66 0.26
N THR A 107 -3.08 -12.80 -0.45
CA THR A 107 -2.97 -13.77 -1.56
C THR A 107 -3.20 -15.21 -1.08
N ALA A 108 -2.58 -15.61 0.04
CA ALA A 108 -2.71 -16.96 0.59
C ALA A 108 -4.13 -17.26 1.08
N SER A 109 -4.90 -16.25 1.51
CA SER A 109 -6.29 -16.43 1.94
C SER A 109 -7.24 -16.81 0.80
N GLY A 110 -6.88 -16.49 -0.46
CA GLY A 110 -7.60 -16.89 -1.66
C GLY A 110 -7.12 -18.23 -2.26
N ASP A 111 -6.14 -18.90 -1.67
CA ASP A 111 -5.63 -20.17 -2.17
C ASP A 111 -6.43 -21.34 -1.59
N GLU A 112 -7.10 -22.11 -2.46
CA GLU A 112 -7.89 -23.29 -2.09
C GLU A 112 -7.05 -24.38 -1.40
N GLU A 113 -5.76 -24.44 -1.71
CA GLU A 113 -4.78 -25.36 -1.08
C GLU A 113 -3.89 -24.62 -0.06
N GLY A 114 -4.24 -23.37 0.24
CA GLY A 114 -3.50 -22.46 1.11
C GLY A 114 -3.60 -22.80 2.60
N GLU A 115 -2.79 -22.09 3.39
CA GLU A 115 -2.71 -22.33 4.84
C GLU A 115 -3.99 -21.98 5.60
N TYR A 116 -4.86 -21.16 4.99
CA TYR A 116 -6.12 -20.70 5.58
C TYR A 116 -7.33 -21.54 5.16
N VAL A 117 -7.17 -22.56 4.32
CA VAL A 117 -8.25 -23.49 3.97
C VAL A 117 -8.05 -24.79 4.74
N HIS A 118 -9.09 -25.17 5.48
CA HIS A 118 -9.06 -26.32 6.35
C HIS A 118 -10.14 -27.33 5.98
N GLN A 119 -9.81 -28.60 6.18
CA GLN A 119 -10.71 -29.72 5.98
C GLN A 119 -10.45 -30.76 7.06
N ASP A 120 -11.31 -30.82 8.08
CA ASP A 120 -11.11 -31.67 9.25
C ASP A 120 -11.06 -33.17 8.88
N HIS A 121 -11.90 -33.57 7.93
CA HIS A 121 -11.93 -34.92 7.37
C HIS A 121 -12.07 -34.87 5.85
N ALA A 122 -11.52 -35.87 5.16
CA ALA A 122 -11.55 -35.95 3.70
C ALA A 122 -12.97 -36.00 3.06
N TRP A 123 -14.02 -36.20 3.87
CA TRP A 123 -15.42 -36.18 3.43
C TRP A 123 -16.17 -34.89 3.79
N ASP A 124 -15.56 -34.01 4.58
CA ASP A 124 -16.15 -32.72 4.95
C ASP A 124 -15.88 -31.70 3.85
N THR A 125 -16.76 -30.71 3.70
CA THR A 125 -16.49 -29.59 2.80
C THR A 125 -15.38 -28.72 3.40
N PRO A 126 -14.34 -28.36 2.63
CA PRO A 126 -13.35 -27.39 3.07
C PRO A 126 -13.98 -26.05 3.48
N TYR A 127 -13.34 -25.38 4.42
CA TYR A 127 -13.76 -24.08 4.90
C TYR A 127 -12.57 -23.14 5.06
N ALA A 128 -12.83 -21.84 4.89
CA ALA A 128 -11.83 -20.81 5.09
C ALA A 128 -11.76 -20.40 6.57
N ASP A 129 -10.58 -20.46 7.18
CA ASP A 129 -10.31 -19.89 8.50
C ASP A 129 -10.03 -18.40 8.38
N ARG A 130 -11.13 -17.65 8.24
CA ARG A 130 -11.10 -16.19 8.13
C ARG A 130 -10.56 -15.51 9.39
N GLY A 131 -10.72 -16.15 10.56
CA GLY A 131 -10.20 -15.64 11.83
C GLY A 131 -8.67 -15.63 11.85
N SER A 132 -8.04 -16.72 11.40
CA SER A 132 -6.57 -16.78 11.27
C SER A 132 -6.04 -15.75 10.27
N VAL A 133 -6.73 -15.52 9.15
CA VAL A 133 -6.36 -14.45 8.19
C VAL A 133 -6.37 -13.09 8.86
N THR A 134 -7.45 -12.73 9.55
CA THR A 134 -7.57 -11.40 10.15
C THR A 134 -6.64 -11.20 11.35
N ASP A 135 -6.35 -12.25 12.12
CA ASP A 135 -5.35 -12.24 13.19
C ASP A 135 -3.94 -11.97 12.65
N ASP A 136 -3.55 -12.63 11.56
CA ASP A 136 -2.24 -12.43 10.93
C ASP A 136 -2.11 -11.02 10.32
N LEU A 137 -3.16 -10.53 9.66
CA LEU A 137 -3.23 -9.15 9.19
C LEU A 137 -3.11 -8.16 10.35
N ASP A 138 -3.74 -8.42 11.50
CA ASP A 138 -3.67 -7.53 12.67
C ASP A 138 -2.24 -7.46 13.26
N GLU A 139 -1.52 -8.58 13.30
CA GLU A 139 -0.12 -8.59 13.76
C GLU A 139 0.84 -7.89 12.79
N VAL A 140 0.56 -7.90 11.48
CA VAL A 140 1.29 -7.06 10.51
C VAL A 140 0.92 -5.59 10.69
N ALA A 141 -0.36 -5.27 10.84
CA ALA A 141 -0.83 -3.90 11.04
C ALA A 141 -0.23 -3.25 12.28
N LYS A 142 -0.14 -3.98 13.38
CA LYS A 142 0.53 -3.55 14.61
C LYS A 142 1.97 -3.10 14.38
N GLN A 143 2.71 -3.82 13.54
CA GLN A 143 4.08 -3.46 13.18
C GLN A 143 4.13 -2.25 12.24
N LEU A 144 3.26 -2.20 11.23
CA LEU A 144 3.10 -1.04 10.35
C LEU A 144 2.77 0.23 11.16
N ARG A 145 1.84 0.12 12.10
CA ARG A 145 1.40 1.21 12.97
C ARG A 145 2.52 1.71 13.87
N ALA A 146 3.36 0.81 14.41
CA ALA A 146 4.54 1.20 15.17
C ALA A 146 5.57 1.96 14.30
N LEU A 147 5.66 1.64 13.00
CA LEU A 147 6.59 2.25 12.06
C LEU A 147 6.07 3.58 11.48
N MET A 148 4.75 3.77 11.45
CA MET A 148 4.05 4.93 10.86
C MET A 148 4.64 6.30 11.24
N PRO A 149 4.94 6.63 12.51
CA PRO A 149 5.52 7.94 12.85
C PRO A 149 6.84 8.22 12.11
N ALA A 150 7.67 7.19 11.90
CA ALA A 150 8.93 7.31 11.18
C ALA A 150 8.72 7.46 9.67
N VAL A 151 7.72 6.75 9.11
CA VAL A 151 7.34 6.82 7.68
C VAL A 151 6.81 8.22 7.35
N ILE A 152 5.90 8.75 8.18
CA ILE A 152 5.36 10.11 8.04
C ILE A 152 6.47 11.16 8.15
N ALA A 153 7.38 11.01 9.14
CA ALA A 153 8.50 11.94 9.30
C ALA A 153 9.50 11.90 8.12
N ALA A 154 9.60 10.76 7.44
CA ALA A 154 10.50 10.53 6.31
C ALA A 154 9.86 10.78 4.93
N ASP A 155 8.56 11.14 4.90
CA ASP A 155 7.78 11.41 3.69
C ASP A 155 7.94 10.29 2.64
N LEU A 156 7.67 9.06 3.07
CA LEU A 156 7.91 7.86 2.26
C LEU A 156 6.69 7.38 1.47
N ALA A 157 5.47 7.72 1.90
CA ALA A 157 4.24 7.26 1.26
C ALA A 157 3.14 8.34 1.24
N PRO A 158 3.40 9.54 0.68
CA PRO A 158 2.44 10.66 0.73
C PRO A 158 1.12 10.38 -0.02
N ASP A 159 1.17 9.47 -0.99
CA ASP A 159 0.03 9.14 -1.85
C ASP A 159 -0.76 7.93 -1.33
N LEU A 160 -0.32 7.28 -0.24
CA LEU A 160 -0.98 6.10 0.30
C LEU A 160 -2.31 6.47 0.94
N ARG A 161 -3.39 5.86 0.44
CA ARG A 161 -4.75 5.99 0.96
C ARG A 161 -5.23 4.65 1.48
N PHE A 162 -5.52 4.56 2.78
CA PHE A 162 -5.96 3.29 3.34
C PHE A 162 -7.41 2.94 2.99
N THR A 163 -8.23 3.91 2.60
CA THR A 163 -9.54 3.61 2.00
C THR A 163 -9.42 2.81 0.71
N GLU A 164 -8.43 3.12 -0.15
CA GLU A 164 -8.21 2.40 -1.41
C GLU A 164 -7.70 0.98 -1.12
N ILE A 165 -6.75 0.84 -0.20
CA ILE A 165 -6.24 -0.47 0.24
C ILE A 165 -7.36 -1.34 0.81
N LEU A 166 -8.30 -0.75 1.54
CA LEU A 166 -9.41 -1.49 2.13
C LEU A 166 -10.43 -1.93 1.06
N GLU A 167 -10.66 -1.11 0.03
CA GLU A 167 -11.49 -1.48 -1.12
C GLU A 167 -10.82 -2.61 -1.92
N ASP A 168 -9.52 -2.50 -2.20
CA ASP A 168 -8.74 -3.55 -2.87
C ASP A 168 -8.76 -4.85 -2.05
N LEU A 169 -8.63 -4.76 -0.72
CA LEU A 169 -8.72 -5.91 0.18
C LEU A 169 -10.10 -6.59 0.13
N ASP A 170 -11.18 -5.81 0.10
CA ASP A 170 -12.55 -6.34 -0.01
C ASP A 170 -12.77 -7.09 -1.33
N ASP A 171 -12.25 -6.53 -2.43
CA ASP A 171 -12.30 -7.15 -3.75
C ASP A 171 -11.45 -8.44 -3.80
N GLU A 172 -10.23 -8.42 -3.27
CA GLU A 172 -9.32 -9.57 -3.27
C GLU A 172 -9.84 -10.72 -2.40
N LEU A 173 -10.29 -10.42 -1.18
CA LEU A 173 -10.87 -11.42 -0.28
C LEU A 173 -12.22 -11.94 -0.78
N GLY A 174 -12.98 -11.12 -1.51
CA GLY A 174 -14.26 -11.52 -2.11
C GLY A 174 -14.12 -12.32 -3.41
N ALA A 175 -13.02 -12.17 -4.14
CA ALA A 175 -12.78 -12.90 -5.38
C ALA A 175 -11.97 -14.19 -5.20
N GLY A 176 -11.29 -14.37 -4.07
CA GLY A 176 -10.27 -15.40 -3.87
C GLY A 176 -10.81 -16.83 -3.86
N LEU A 177 -11.92 -17.10 -3.16
CA LEU A 177 -12.39 -18.46 -2.93
C LEU A 177 -13.71 -18.76 -3.67
N PRO A 178 -13.89 -19.98 -4.20
CA PRO A 178 -15.16 -20.40 -4.76
C PRO A 178 -16.30 -20.42 -3.74
N ASP A 179 -17.53 -20.15 -4.19
CA ASP A 179 -18.76 -20.14 -3.37
C ASP A 179 -19.04 -21.44 -2.58
N TRP A 180 -18.40 -22.56 -2.95
CA TRP A 180 -18.58 -23.84 -2.26
C TRP A 180 -17.66 -24.00 -1.03
N ILE A 181 -16.61 -23.18 -0.91
CA ILE A 181 -15.80 -23.10 0.31
C ILE A 181 -16.58 -22.27 1.30
N GLY A 182 -17.09 -22.93 2.34
CA GLY A 182 -17.85 -22.28 3.39
C GLY A 182 -16.94 -21.48 4.34
N SER A 183 -17.57 -20.72 5.22
CA SER A 183 -16.92 -20.14 6.39
C SER A 183 -17.68 -20.57 7.64
N PRO A 184 -17.00 -21.15 8.66
CA PRO A 184 -17.66 -21.60 9.88
C PRO A 184 -18.15 -20.43 10.74
N ASP A 185 -17.51 -19.26 10.61
CA ASP A 185 -17.72 -18.08 11.45
C ASP A 185 -18.56 -16.97 10.79
N GLY A 186 -19.10 -17.24 9.60
CA GLY A 186 -19.90 -16.30 8.81
C GLY A 186 -19.20 -15.75 7.57
N ASP A 187 -19.93 -14.98 6.77
CA ASP A 187 -19.53 -14.60 5.41
C ASP A 187 -18.62 -13.37 5.34
N ASP A 188 -18.18 -12.80 6.47
CA ASP A 188 -17.41 -11.54 6.52
C ASP A 188 -16.02 -11.73 7.18
N TYR A 189 -15.03 -10.95 6.75
CA TYR A 189 -13.72 -10.79 7.39
C TYR A 189 -13.75 -9.61 8.36
N HIS A 190 -13.63 -9.90 9.66
CA HIS A 190 -13.55 -8.88 10.70
C HIS A 190 -12.11 -8.50 10.95
N LEU A 191 -11.69 -7.33 10.47
CA LEU A 191 -10.37 -6.81 10.75
C LEU A 191 -10.17 -6.58 12.24
N GLY A 192 -8.98 -6.93 12.71
CA GLY A 192 -8.60 -6.72 14.09
C GLY A 192 -8.46 -5.23 14.48
N PRO A 193 -8.28 -4.98 15.78
CA PRO A 193 -8.20 -3.62 16.32
C PRO A 193 -6.96 -2.85 15.85
N GLU A 194 -5.83 -3.50 15.62
CA GLU A 194 -4.60 -2.83 15.18
C GLU A 194 -4.65 -2.47 13.69
N ALA A 195 -5.22 -3.32 12.84
CA ALA A 195 -5.52 -3.02 11.44
C ALA A 195 -6.47 -1.83 11.31
N THR A 196 -7.60 -1.90 12.02
CA THR A 196 -8.58 -0.80 12.05
C THR A 196 -7.94 0.51 12.51
N ARG A 197 -7.12 0.49 13.56
CA ARG A 197 -6.43 1.68 14.07
C ARG A 197 -5.36 2.20 13.12
N LEU A 198 -4.58 1.32 12.48
CA LEU A 198 -3.59 1.71 11.49
C LEU A 198 -4.24 2.57 10.40
N PHE A 199 -5.36 2.10 9.86
CA PHE A 199 -6.07 2.75 8.76
C PHE A 199 -6.61 4.12 9.17
N LEU A 200 -7.33 4.16 10.30
CA LEU A 200 -7.92 5.40 10.82
C LEU A 200 -6.85 6.43 11.21
N GLU A 201 -5.76 6.00 11.87
CA GLU A 201 -4.71 6.91 12.31
C GLU A 201 -3.87 7.46 11.16
N TRP A 202 -3.61 6.64 10.13
CA TRP A 202 -2.89 7.08 8.95
C TRP A 202 -3.68 8.13 8.16
N ASP A 203 -4.91 7.79 7.77
CA ASP A 203 -5.72 8.69 6.94
C ASP A 203 -6.04 9.98 7.70
N TRP A 204 -6.29 9.89 9.01
CA TRP A 204 -6.42 11.09 9.84
C TRP A 204 -5.14 11.94 9.82
N ALA A 205 -3.96 11.32 9.91
CA ALA A 205 -2.69 12.05 9.88
C ALA A 205 -2.43 12.73 8.53
N MET A 206 -2.95 12.19 7.43
CA MET A 206 -2.86 12.79 6.10
C MET A 206 -3.89 13.90 5.88
N GLU A 207 -5.10 13.76 6.44
CA GLU A 207 -6.22 14.72 6.30
C GLU A 207 -6.26 15.81 7.39
N GLU A 208 -5.40 15.77 8.41
CA GLU A 208 -5.40 16.75 9.53
C GLU A 208 -5.26 18.21 9.04
N ALA A 209 -4.63 18.42 7.87
CA ALA A 209 -4.50 19.74 7.25
C ALA A 209 -5.81 20.28 6.64
N SER A 210 -6.79 19.41 6.39
CA SER A 210 -8.05 19.71 5.69
C SER A 210 -9.12 20.34 6.60
N GLY A 211 -8.90 20.36 7.92
CA GLY A 211 -9.83 20.96 8.89
C GLY A 211 -11.13 20.19 9.10
N VAL A 212 -11.18 18.92 8.68
CA VAL A 212 -12.32 18.03 8.84
C VAL A 212 -12.52 17.69 10.31
N SER A 213 -13.77 17.71 10.78
CA SER A 213 -14.07 17.31 12.17
C SER A 213 -13.87 15.80 12.35
N PRO A 214 -13.43 15.31 13.53
CA PRO A 214 -13.27 13.87 13.78
C PRO A 214 -14.52 13.05 13.50
N LYS A 215 -15.70 13.63 13.77
CA LYS A 215 -16.98 12.99 13.48
C LYS A 215 -17.20 12.82 11.98
N ALA A 216 -17.04 13.90 11.21
CA ALA A 216 -17.23 13.84 9.76
C ALA A 216 -16.22 12.89 9.08
N PHE A 217 -15.01 12.78 9.63
CA PHE A 217 -14.02 11.78 9.19
C PHE A 217 -14.50 10.35 9.44
N LEU A 218 -14.99 10.04 10.64
CA LEU A 218 -15.52 8.71 10.96
C LEU A 218 -16.79 8.39 10.17
N ASP A 219 -17.69 9.36 9.98
CA ASP A 219 -18.90 9.20 9.17
C ASP A 219 -18.53 8.80 7.72
N ALA A 220 -17.46 9.37 7.14
CA ALA A 220 -16.97 8.99 5.81
C ALA A 220 -16.36 7.59 5.79
N TRP A 221 -15.63 7.18 6.83
CA TRP A 221 -15.10 5.83 6.95
C TRP A 221 -16.21 4.78 7.08
N LEU A 222 -17.27 5.07 7.84
CA LEU A 222 -18.44 4.20 7.94
C LEU A 222 -19.21 4.10 6.61
N GLU A 223 -19.22 5.16 5.80
CA GLU A 223 -19.77 5.11 4.44
C GLU A 223 -18.93 4.23 3.51
N VAL A 224 -17.60 4.25 3.65
CA VAL A 224 -16.69 3.35 2.93
C VAL A 224 -16.93 1.90 3.35
N GLU A 225 -16.95 1.61 4.66
CA GLU A 225 -17.25 0.28 5.19
C GLU A 225 -18.63 -0.22 4.74
N GLY A 226 -19.64 0.66 4.71
CA GLY A 226 -20.98 0.31 4.25
C GLY A 226 -21.08 -0.07 2.77
N ARG A 227 -20.04 0.17 1.97
CA ARG A 227 -19.94 -0.27 0.57
C ARG A 227 -19.23 -1.62 0.41
N MET A 228 -18.55 -2.11 1.44
CA MET A 228 -17.77 -3.35 1.40
C MET A 228 -18.66 -4.57 1.51
N ALA A 229 -18.35 -5.60 0.76
CA ALA A 229 -19.11 -6.83 0.74
C ALA A 229 -18.68 -7.78 1.86
N GLN A 230 -17.38 -7.98 2.02
CA GLN A 230 -16.76 -9.02 2.84
C GLN A 230 -16.05 -8.43 4.06
N VAL A 231 -15.39 -7.29 3.94
CA VAL A 231 -14.54 -6.75 5.00
C VAL A 231 -15.34 -5.85 5.94
N ARG A 232 -15.08 -6.01 7.24
CA ARG A 232 -15.64 -5.21 8.33
C ARG A 232 -14.54 -4.69 9.22
N LEU A 233 -14.69 -3.45 9.71
CA LEU A 233 -13.80 -2.85 10.69
C LEU A 233 -14.13 -3.33 12.10
N ASP A 234 -13.16 -3.26 13.00
CA ASP A 234 -13.40 -3.49 14.42
C ASP A 234 -14.23 -2.34 15.00
N THR A 235 -15.51 -2.61 15.29
CA THR A 235 -16.45 -1.63 15.86
C THR A 235 -15.89 -0.96 17.11
N ALA A 236 -15.22 -1.70 17.99
CA ALA A 236 -14.68 -1.14 19.23
C ALA A 236 -13.57 -0.11 18.97
N SER A 237 -12.73 -0.36 17.95
CA SER A 237 -11.69 0.57 17.52
C SER A 237 -12.24 1.79 16.81
N VAL A 238 -13.28 1.63 16.00
CA VAL A 238 -13.98 2.76 15.36
C VAL A 238 -14.63 3.66 16.41
N GLU A 239 -15.43 3.11 17.33
CA GLU A 239 -16.09 3.86 18.41
C GLU A 239 -15.08 4.50 19.39
N GLY A 240 -13.99 3.77 19.64
CA GLY A 240 -12.87 4.17 20.48
C GLY A 240 -11.92 5.18 19.83
N PHE A 241 -12.05 5.46 18.54
CA PHE A 241 -11.10 6.31 17.82
C PHE A 241 -11.07 7.72 18.39
N ARG A 242 -9.90 8.15 18.84
CA ARG A 242 -9.66 9.51 19.33
C ARG A 242 -8.44 10.06 18.62
N PRO A 243 -8.59 11.08 17.77
CA PRO A 243 -7.45 11.63 17.05
C PRO A 243 -6.42 12.19 18.03
N ALA A 244 -5.18 11.78 17.86
CA ALA A 244 -4.07 12.32 18.63
C ALA A 244 -3.94 13.81 18.33
N ARG A 245 -4.01 14.67 19.35
CA ARG A 245 -3.71 16.10 19.17
C ARG A 245 -2.23 16.23 18.83
N ARG A 246 -1.90 16.53 17.58
CA ARG A 246 -0.53 16.95 17.28
C ARG A 246 -0.24 18.23 18.05
N SER A 247 0.66 18.12 19.03
CA SER A 247 1.25 19.27 19.67
C SER A 247 1.90 20.10 18.57
N SER A 248 1.37 21.28 18.31
CA SER A 248 1.79 22.19 17.26
C SER A 248 3.26 22.59 17.41
N ARG A 249 4.16 21.73 16.93
CA ARG A 249 5.56 22.06 16.67
C ARG A 249 5.82 21.84 15.20
N ARG A 250 5.32 22.75 14.37
CA ARG A 250 5.98 23.04 13.10
C ARG A 250 7.32 23.70 13.43
N PRO A 251 8.47 23.16 12.98
CA PRO A 251 9.64 24.00 12.83
C PRO A 251 9.34 25.02 11.73
N ARG A 252 9.48 26.31 12.07
CA ARG A 252 9.50 27.38 11.08
C ARG A 252 10.68 27.12 10.14
N ALA A 253 10.39 26.89 8.86
CA ALA A 253 11.31 27.18 7.78
C ALA A 253 11.18 28.66 7.41
#